data_AF-A0A963GVA5-F1
#
_entry.id   AF-A0A963GVA5-F1
#
_cell.length_a   1.000
_cell.length_b   1.000
_cell.length_c   1.000
_cell.angle_alpha   90.00
_cell.angle_beta   90.00
_cell.angle_gamma   90.00
#
_symmetry.space_group_name_H-M   'P 1'
#
loop_
_entity.id
_entity.type
_entity.pdbx_description
1 polymer ?
#
loop_
_entity_poly.entity_id
_entity_poly.type
_entity_poly.pdbx_seq_one_letter_code
_entity_poly.pdbx_strand_id
1 'polypeptide(L)'
;MELEINEAGTKMRFLGREATLPPIPEPNVVSEPVELFKSAGRLVTEAAEKIDGITSDAHLSAEGKAARSDPLRADALGRVAAASAQLTMFERGVDAREQALYAVPELDPSAAAVAIEDREMRDWWRSLPTRERKEMLDHIKDAPDQHQRLAIALLRAPAPLAALDHELKVIGDVWRQSRRAADPARAAQLDFERASVEFAREGLAHMAGITRSMTGWNGDRTLRALLTSPLEPAREGWGVFNFGRDAVEHMRLRLDAEAHRKAA
;
A
#
# COMPACT_ATOMS: atom_id res chain seq x y z
N MET A 1 17.98 6.55 -13.35
CA MET A 1 16.63 7.09 -13.07
C MET A 1 16.75 8.55 -12.71
N GLU A 2 16.01 9.42 -13.36
CA GLU A 2 15.99 10.85 -13.06
C GLU A 2 14.60 11.21 -12.51
N LEU A 3 14.58 11.97 -11.42
CA LEU A 3 13.37 12.50 -10.81
C LEU A 3 13.45 14.02 -10.86
N GLU A 4 12.49 14.64 -11.53
CA GLU A 4 12.32 16.09 -11.57
C GLU A 4 11.08 16.45 -10.74
N ILE A 5 11.30 17.12 -9.61
CA ILE A 5 10.24 17.50 -8.67
C ILE A 5 9.80 18.93 -9.01
N ASN A 6 8.50 19.13 -9.23
CA ASN A 6 7.91 20.46 -9.43
C ASN A 6 6.59 20.58 -8.65
N GLU A 7 6.01 21.79 -8.64
CA GLU A 7 4.75 22.07 -7.92
C GLU A 7 3.55 21.25 -8.45
N ALA A 8 3.61 20.79 -9.69
CA ALA A 8 2.55 20.01 -10.33
C ALA A 8 2.70 18.49 -10.12
N GLY A 9 3.77 18.04 -9.46
CA GLY A 9 4.06 16.62 -9.19
C GLY A 9 5.51 16.24 -9.44
N THR A 10 5.77 14.94 -9.51
CA THR A 10 7.12 14.42 -9.76
C THR A 10 7.17 13.79 -11.15
N LYS A 11 7.98 14.32 -12.05
CA LYS A 11 8.26 13.67 -13.33
C LYS A 11 9.37 12.64 -13.13
N MET A 12 9.10 11.40 -13.51
CA MET A 12 10.09 10.34 -13.55
C MET A 12 10.52 10.10 -14.99
N ARG A 13 11.82 10.15 -15.26
CA ARG A 13 12.43 9.59 -16.48
C ARG A 13 13.17 8.31 -16.14
N PHE A 14 12.74 7.22 -16.77
CA PHE A 14 13.26 5.88 -16.51
C PHE A 14 13.44 5.10 -17.82
N LEU A 15 14.68 4.75 -18.16
CA LEU A 15 15.03 4.01 -19.38
C LEU A 15 14.38 4.61 -20.65
N GLY A 16 14.49 5.93 -20.80
CA GLY A 16 13.94 6.68 -21.95
C GLY A 16 12.42 6.86 -21.95
N ARG A 17 11.70 6.38 -20.92
CA ARG A 17 10.26 6.60 -20.75
C ARG A 17 10.01 7.64 -19.68
N GLU A 18 8.97 8.44 -19.89
CA GLU A 18 8.51 9.44 -18.94
C GLU A 18 7.20 9.02 -18.31
N ALA A 19 7.05 9.29 -17.02
CA ALA A 19 5.81 9.10 -16.27
C ALA A 19 5.64 10.25 -15.26
N THR A 20 4.39 10.61 -15.01
CA THR A 20 4.03 11.55 -13.95
C THR A 20 3.69 10.75 -12.71
N LEU A 21 4.35 11.05 -11.60
CA LEU A 21 4.10 10.49 -10.28
C LEU A 21 3.49 11.58 -9.38
N PRO A 22 2.86 11.19 -8.27
CA PRO A 22 2.40 12.12 -7.25
C PRO A 22 3.58 12.98 -6.74
N PRO A 23 3.31 14.16 -6.15
CA PRO A 23 4.36 14.94 -5.52
C PRO A 23 5.00 14.16 -4.37
N ILE A 24 6.32 14.22 -4.24
CA ILE A 24 6.99 13.74 -3.02
C ILE A 24 6.60 14.71 -1.90
N PRO A 25 6.00 14.25 -0.79
CA PRO A 25 5.44 15.12 0.23
C PRO A 25 6.49 16.07 0.83
N GLU A 26 7.71 15.58 1.09
CA GLU A 26 8.85 16.42 1.48
C GLU A 26 10.15 15.93 0.82
N PRO A 27 10.64 16.58 -0.26
CA PRO A 27 11.79 16.13 -1.05
C PRO A 27 13.09 15.89 -0.27
N ASN A 28 13.24 16.61 0.85
CA ASN A 28 14.45 16.60 1.68
C ASN A 28 14.38 15.57 2.82
N VAL A 29 13.22 14.92 3.02
CA VAL A 29 13.04 13.91 4.06
C VAL A 29 13.16 12.53 3.45
N VAL A 30 14.08 11.74 3.99
CA VAL A 30 14.28 10.35 3.59
C VAL A 30 13.14 9.53 4.19
N SER A 31 12.29 8.96 3.33
CA SER A 31 11.27 7.98 3.73
C SER A 31 11.59 6.61 3.16
N GLU A 32 11.35 5.56 3.96
CA GLU A 32 11.62 4.19 3.57
C GLU A 32 10.92 3.80 2.24
N PRO A 33 9.62 4.11 2.01
CA PRO A 33 8.97 3.86 0.73
C PRO A 33 9.69 4.48 -0.48
N VAL A 34 10.13 5.74 -0.33
CA VAL A 34 10.82 6.47 -1.40
C VAL A 34 12.19 5.85 -1.68
N GLU A 35 12.92 5.43 -0.65
CA GLU A 35 14.22 4.76 -0.82
C GLU A 35 14.09 3.35 -1.40
N LEU A 36 13.04 2.59 -1.05
CA LEU A 36 12.73 1.31 -1.70
C LEU A 36 12.55 1.49 -3.21
N PHE A 37 11.75 2.48 -3.61
CA PHE A 37 11.53 2.82 -5.02
C PHE A 37 12.83 3.27 -5.71
N LYS A 38 13.59 4.20 -5.12
CA LYS A 38 14.86 4.68 -5.70
C LYS A 38 15.89 3.55 -5.85
N SER A 39 16.01 2.70 -4.83
CA SER A 39 16.95 1.57 -4.82
C SER A 39 16.60 0.57 -5.91
N ALA A 40 15.33 0.19 -6.04
CA ALA A 40 14.86 -0.66 -7.13
C ALA A 40 15.15 -0.03 -8.52
N GLY A 41 14.88 1.27 -8.68
CA GLY A 41 15.14 1.99 -9.93
C GLY A 41 16.62 2.01 -10.32
N ARG A 42 17.52 2.24 -9.36
CA ARG A 42 18.97 2.17 -9.59
C ARG A 42 19.37 0.78 -10.07
N LEU A 43 18.97 -0.27 -9.35
CA LEU A 43 19.34 -1.65 -9.69
C LEU A 43 18.80 -2.10 -11.05
N VAL A 44 17.57 -1.69 -11.41
CA VAL A 44 17.02 -1.98 -12.73
C VAL A 44 17.74 -1.19 -13.83
N THR A 45 18.17 0.06 -13.56
CA THR A 45 18.98 0.84 -14.51
C THR A 45 20.31 0.15 -14.77
N GLU A 46 21.02 -0.27 -13.71
CA GLU A 46 22.28 -1.01 -13.83
C GLU A 46 22.10 -2.33 -14.60
N ALA A 47 20.99 -3.04 -14.37
CA ALA A 47 20.68 -4.26 -15.11
C ALA A 47 20.42 -3.97 -16.60
N ALA A 48 19.69 -2.90 -16.92
CA ALA A 48 19.40 -2.49 -18.29
C ALA A 48 20.68 -2.14 -19.06
N GLU A 49 21.59 -1.37 -18.46
CA GLU A 49 22.90 -1.03 -19.04
C GLU A 49 23.74 -2.28 -19.32
N LYS A 50 23.78 -3.24 -18.38
CA LYS A 50 24.48 -4.52 -18.58
C LYS A 50 23.84 -5.36 -19.70
N ILE A 51 22.51 -5.40 -19.76
CA ILE A 51 21.79 -6.12 -20.82
C ILE A 51 22.06 -5.48 -22.19
N ASP A 52 22.10 -4.16 -22.27
CA ASP A 52 22.42 -3.43 -23.51
C ASP A 52 23.86 -3.73 -23.97
N GLY A 53 24.83 -3.72 -23.04
CA GLY A 53 26.21 -4.14 -23.31
C GLY A 53 26.31 -5.58 -23.84
N ILE A 54 25.57 -6.52 -23.25
CA ILE A 54 25.52 -7.92 -23.73
C ILE A 54 24.86 -8.00 -25.12
N THR A 55 23.83 -7.20 -25.36
CA THR A 55 23.06 -7.23 -26.61
C THR A 55 23.85 -6.63 -27.77
N SER A 56 24.65 -5.61 -27.51
CA SER A 56 25.53 -4.94 -28.48
C SER A 56 26.83 -5.71 -28.78
N ASP A 57 27.20 -6.68 -27.94
CA ASP A 57 28.40 -7.51 -28.17
C ASP A 57 28.28 -8.35 -29.47
N ALA A 58 29.16 -8.09 -30.43
CA ALA A 58 29.19 -8.78 -31.72
C ALA A 58 29.77 -10.20 -31.64
N HIS A 59 30.47 -10.55 -30.56
CA HIS A 59 31.10 -11.85 -30.37
C HIS A 59 30.17 -12.91 -29.77
N LEU A 60 29.00 -12.51 -29.27
CA LEU A 60 28.03 -13.44 -28.70
C LEU A 60 27.00 -13.86 -29.75
N SER A 61 26.75 -15.18 -29.84
CA SER A 61 25.59 -15.70 -30.55
C SER A 61 24.29 -15.25 -29.88
N ALA A 62 23.16 -15.34 -30.58
CA ALA A 62 21.85 -15.02 -30.00
C ALA A 62 21.56 -15.84 -28.72
N GLU A 63 21.95 -17.11 -28.72
CA GLU A 63 21.84 -18.01 -27.56
C GLU A 63 22.74 -17.56 -26.41
N GLY A 64 23.99 -17.16 -26.70
CA GLY A 64 24.91 -16.63 -25.70
C GLY A 64 24.44 -15.32 -25.08
N LYS A 65 23.83 -14.43 -25.88
CA LYS A 65 23.18 -13.20 -25.41
C LYS A 65 22.03 -13.50 -24.48
N ALA A 66 21.15 -14.43 -24.85
CA ALA A 66 20.03 -14.86 -23.99
C ALA A 66 20.54 -15.46 -22.67
N ALA A 67 21.49 -16.40 -22.74
CA ALA A 67 22.04 -17.06 -21.55
C ALA A 67 22.69 -16.09 -20.56
N ARG A 68 23.35 -15.03 -21.04
CA ARG A 68 23.97 -14.00 -20.19
C ARG A 68 22.99 -12.94 -19.68
N SER A 69 22.00 -12.55 -20.50
CA SER A 69 21.05 -11.48 -20.15
C SER A 69 19.87 -11.97 -19.30
N ASP A 70 19.47 -13.24 -19.44
CA ASP A 70 18.31 -13.78 -18.72
C ASP A 70 18.43 -13.75 -17.19
N PRO A 71 19.59 -14.05 -16.57
CA PRO A 71 19.77 -13.88 -15.13
C PRO A 71 19.62 -12.42 -14.68
N LEU A 72 20.10 -11.46 -15.48
CA LEU A 72 19.97 -10.03 -15.18
C LEU A 72 18.51 -9.57 -15.28
N ARG A 73 17.77 -10.07 -16.28
CA ARG A 73 16.33 -9.84 -16.43
C ARG A 73 15.54 -10.40 -15.24
N ALA A 74 15.89 -11.62 -14.80
CA ALA A 74 15.29 -12.25 -13.63
C ALA A 74 15.56 -11.45 -12.35
N ASP A 75 16.82 -11.04 -12.11
CA ASP A 75 17.17 -10.24 -10.95
C ASP A 75 16.43 -8.89 -10.96
N ALA A 76 16.42 -8.17 -12.09
CA ALA A 76 15.71 -6.89 -12.22
C ALA A 76 14.21 -7.01 -11.89
N LEU A 77 13.51 -8.02 -12.43
CA LEU A 77 12.13 -8.32 -12.06
C LEU A 77 11.99 -8.60 -10.56
N GLY A 78 12.91 -9.41 -10.02
CA GLY A 78 12.96 -9.74 -8.60
C GLY A 78 13.15 -8.53 -7.70
N ARG A 79 13.97 -7.54 -8.08
CA ARG A 79 14.18 -6.30 -7.31
C ARG A 79 12.91 -5.46 -7.22
N VAL A 80 12.18 -5.30 -8.33
CA VAL A 80 10.92 -4.55 -8.36
C VAL A 80 9.86 -5.25 -7.51
N ALA A 81 9.71 -6.58 -7.65
CA ALA A 81 8.80 -7.35 -6.82
C ALA A 81 9.18 -7.27 -5.34
N ALA A 82 10.46 -7.44 -4.99
CA ALA A 82 10.92 -7.37 -3.60
C ALA A 82 10.61 -6.00 -2.96
N ALA A 83 10.86 -4.90 -3.69
CA ALA A 83 10.53 -3.56 -3.22
C ALA A 83 9.00 -3.38 -3.02
N SER A 84 8.18 -3.95 -3.91
CA SER A 84 6.72 -3.92 -3.77
C SER A 84 6.22 -4.71 -2.55
N ALA A 85 6.81 -5.87 -2.27
CA ALA A 85 6.47 -6.65 -1.07
C ALA A 85 6.83 -5.89 0.21
N GLN A 86 8.04 -5.31 0.26
CA GLN A 86 8.49 -4.50 1.39
C GLN A 86 7.61 -3.26 1.58
N LEU A 87 7.21 -2.60 0.49
CA LEU A 87 6.27 -1.48 0.54
C LEU A 87 4.91 -1.89 1.14
N THR A 88 4.41 -3.07 0.76
CA THR A 88 3.16 -3.62 1.31
C THR A 88 3.28 -3.90 2.80
N MET A 89 4.44 -4.38 3.27
CA MET A 89 4.69 -4.57 4.70
C MET A 89 4.73 -3.24 5.45
N PHE A 90 5.39 -2.22 4.89
CA PHE A 90 5.43 -0.88 5.46
C PHE A 90 4.03 -0.27 5.56
N GLU A 91 3.23 -0.39 4.50
CA GLU A 91 1.84 0.08 4.47
C GLU A 91 1.00 -0.54 5.58
N ARG A 92 1.10 -1.85 5.83
CA ARG A 92 0.41 -2.51 6.94
C ARG A 92 0.82 -1.91 8.30
N GLY A 93 2.08 -1.49 8.44
CA GLY A 93 2.57 -0.80 9.63
C GLY A 93 2.00 0.62 9.78
N VAL A 94 1.76 1.32 8.68
CA VAL A 94 1.03 2.60 8.67
C VAL A 94 -0.44 2.38 9.03
N ASP A 95 -1.10 1.38 8.42
CA ASP A 95 -2.48 0.99 8.73
C ASP A 95 -2.67 0.72 10.23
N ALA A 96 -1.79 -0.09 10.83
CA ALA A 96 -1.87 -0.42 12.26
C ALA A 96 -1.71 0.83 13.16
N ARG A 97 -0.77 1.73 12.83
CA ARG A 97 -0.54 2.96 13.59
C ARG A 97 -1.67 3.97 13.43
N GLU A 98 -2.28 4.03 12.25
CA GLU A 98 -3.46 4.84 11.98
C GLU A 98 -4.70 4.30 12.70
N GLN A 99 -4.94 2.99 12.64
CA GLN A 99 -5.98 2.32 13.42
C GLN A 99 -5.80 2.60 14.92
N ALA A 100 -4.58 2.54 15.44
CA ALA A 100 -4.30 2.88 16.82
C ALA A 100 -4.55 4.37 17.17
N LEU A 101 -4.34 5.30 16.24
CA LEU A 101 -4.66 6.72 16.45
C LEU A 101 -6.17 6.94 16.55
N TYR A 102 -6.93 6.25 15.71
CA TYR A 102 -8.38 6.38 15.58
C TYR A 102 -9.17 5.39 16.45
N ALA A 103 -8.49 4.51 17.18
CA ALA A 103 -9.11 3.51 18.03
C ALA A 103 -10.11 4.17 18.99
N VAL A 104 -11.34 3.68 18.96
CA VAL A 104 -12.35 4.02 19.95
C VAL A 104 -11.96 3.30 21.24
N PRO A 105 -11.91 3.97 22.40
CA PRO A 105 -11.52 3.32 23.64
C PRO A 105 -12.36 2.08 23.87
N GLU A 106 -11.75 0.96 24.26
CA GLU A 106 -12.50 -0.23 24.62
C GLU A 106 -13.20 -0.04 25.98
N LEU A 107 -14.28 -0.80 26.18
CA LEU A 107 -14.99 -0.82 27.46
C LEU A 107 -14.43 -1.98 28.29
N ASP A 108 -13.95 -1.69 29.50
CA ASP A 108 -13.54 -2.72 30.44
C ASP A 108 -14.73 -3.66 30.75
N PRO A 109 -14.58 -4.99 30.67
CA PRO A 109 -15.67 -5.93 30.94
C PRO A 109 -16.32 -5.78 32.33
N SER A 110 -15.58 -5.24 33.31
CA SER A 110 -16.06 -4.97 34.67
C SER A 110 -16.77 -3.63 34.82
N ALA A 111 -16.68 -2.73 33.83
CA ALA A 111 -17.28 -1.39 33.85
C ALA A 111 -18.79 -1.42 33.49
N ALA A 112 -19.58 -2.19 34.24
CA ALA A 112 -21.01 -2.37 33.99
C ALA A 112 -21.80 -1.04 33.98
N ALA A 113 -21.43 -0.08 34.84
CA ALA A 113 -22.06 1.24 34.88
C ALA A 113 -21.89 1.99 33.54
N VAL A 114 -20.68 2.01 32.98
CA VAL A 114 -20.38 2.66 31.70
C VAL A 114 -21.09 1.94 30.54
N ALA A 115 -21.25 0.62 30.63
CA ALA A 115 -22.03 -0.16 29.66
C ALA A 115 -23.51 0.26 29.64
N ILE A 116 -24.08 0.52 30.81
CA ILE A 116 -25.47 0.98 30.97
C ILE A 116 -25.61 2.39 30.39
N GLU A 117 -24.72 3.31 30.73
CA GLU A 117 -24.70 4.66 30.15
C GLU A 117 -24.58 4.62 28.62
N ASP A 118 -23.68 3.78 28.08
CA ASP A 118 -23.53 3.60 26.64
C ASP A 118 -24.85 3.16 25.99
N ARG A 119 -25.59 2.28 26.65
CA ARG A 119 -26.91 1.84 26.18
C ARG A 119 -27.93 2.96 26.25
N GLU A 120 -28.01 3.69 27.35
CA GLU A 120 -28.95 4.79 27.53
C GLU A 120 -28.72 5.90 26.50
N MET A 121 -27.47 6.26 26.23
CA MET A 121 -27.13 7.24 25.19
C MET A 121 -27.55 6.78 23.79
N ARG A 122 -27.37 5.49 23.48
CA ARG A 122 -27.80 4.92 22.20
C ARG A 122 -29.32 4.86 22.08
N ASP A 123 -30.03 4.51 23.15
CA ASP A 123 -31.49 4.43 23.16
C ASP A 123 -32.10 5.84 23.06
N TRP A 124 -31.52 6.81 23.75
CA TRP A 124 -31.85 8.23 23.59
C TRP A 124 -31.63 8.69 22.13
N TRP A 125 -30.45 8.42 21.55
CA TRP A 125 -30.17 8.79 20.16
C TRP A 125 -31.20 8.24 19.18
N ARG A 126 -31.58 6.95 19.33
CA ARG A 126 -32.58 6.30 18.48
C ARG A 126 -33.98 6.87 18.68
N SER A 127 -34.29 7.39 19.86
CA SER A 127 -35.59 8.01 20.16
C SER A 127 -35.75 9.40 19.55
N LEU A 128 -34.65 10.07 19.18
CA LEU A 128 -34.68 11.41 18.62
C LEU A 128 -35.29 11.42 17.21
N PRO A 129 -36.24 12.35 16.94
CA PRO A 129 -36.67 12.65 15.58
C PRO A 129 -35.47 12.99 14.67
N THR A 130 -35.58 12.69 13.37
CA THR A 130 -34.49 12.93 12.40
C THR A 130 -33.99 14.37 12.38
N ARG A 131 -34.88 15.36 12.59
CA ARG A 131 -34.50 16.78 12.67
C ARG A 131 -33.57 17.04 13.86
N GLU A 132 -33.93 16.53 15.04
CA GLU A 132 -33.16 16.69 16.28
C GLU A 132 -31.84 15.93 16.22
N ARG A 133 -31.81 14.74 15.59
CA ARG A 133 -30.55 14.02 15.31
C ARG A 133 -29.63 14.84 14.42
N LYS A 134 -30.16 15.47 13.38
CA LYS A 134 -29.36 16.36 12.51
C LYS A 134 -28.79 17.54 13.29
N GLU A 135 -29.61 18.22 14.09
CA GLU A 135 -29.17 19.33 14.95
C GLU A 135 -28.07 18.86 15.92
N MET A 136 -28.24 17.69 16.54
CA MET A 136 -27.21 17.11 17.43
C MET A 136 -25.93 16.70 16.68
N LEU A 137 -26.03 16.20 15.44
CA LEU A 137 -24.85 15.94 14.61
C LEU A 137 -24.09 17.23 14.30
N ASP A 138 -24.78 18.34 14.08
CA ASP A 138 -24.14 19.64 13.87
C ASP A 138 -23.47 20.14 15.17
N HIS A 139 -24.12 19.98 16.33
CA HIS A 139 -23.47 20.24 17.62
C HIS A 139 -22.22 19.37 17.88
N ILE A 140 -22.26 18.08 17.52
CA ILE A 140 -21.10 17.18 17.64
C ILE A 140 -19.93 17.67 16.77
N LYS A 141 -20.21 18.20 15.57
CA LYS A 141 -19.17 18.77 14.69
C LYS A 141 -18.59 20.06 15.25
N ASP A 142 -19.44 20.93 15.79
CA ASP A 142 -19.03 22.26 16.27
C ASP A 142 -18.25 22.18 17.59
N ALA A 143 -18.60 21.22 18.46
CA ALA A 143 -17.99 21.05 19.79
C ALA A 143 -17.67 19.57 20.09
N PRO A 144 -16.72 18.95 19.37
CA PRO A 144 -16.45 17.52 19.46
C PRO A 144 -16.04 17.06 20.87
N ASP A 145 -15.27 17.88 21.59
CA ASP A 145 -14.79 17.55 22.93
C ASP A 145 -15.92 17.51 23.97
N GLN A 146 -16.97 18.32 23.79
CA GLN A 146 -18.13 18.34 24.69
C GLN A 146 -19.04 17.12 24.49
N HIS A 147 -19.07 16.57 23.28
CA HIS A 147 -19.92 15.44 22.91
C HIS A 147 -19.15 14.12 22.77
N GLN A 148 -17.90 14.07 23.24
CA GLN A 148 -17.03 12.91 23.10
C GLN A 148 -17.64 11.63 23.69
N ARG A 149 -18.29 11.73 24.86
CA ARG A 149 -18.90 10.59 25.56
C ARG A 149 -20.02 9.95 24.74
N LEU A 150 -20.84 10.77 24.09
CA LEU A 150 -21.92 10.33 23.19
C LEU A 150 -21.34 9.70 21.92
N ALA A 151 -20.35 10.34 21.30
CA ALA A 151 -19.68 9.81 20.11
C ALA A 151 -19.08 8.41 20.38
N ILE A 152 -18.40 8.22 21.51
CA ILE A 152 -17.85 6.92 21.93
C ILE A 152 -18.98 5.88 22.10
N ALA A 153 -20.06 6.22 22.79
CA ALA A 153 -21.19 5.30 22.99
C ALA A 153 -21.82 4.83 21.67
N LEU A 154 -21.95 5.75 20.71
CA LEU A 154 -22.48 5.48 19.37
C LEU A 154 -21.52 4.64 18.53
N LEU A 155 -20.22 4.92 18.57
CA LEU A 155 -19.20 4.17 17.83
C LEU A 155 -18.94 2.76 18.40
N ARG A 156 -19.19 2.53 19.70
CA ARG A 156 -19.13 1.20 20.33
C ARG A 156 -20.37 0.34 20.09
N ALA A 157 -21.39 0.84 19.39
CA ALA A 157 -22.62 0.11 19.18
C ALA A 157 -22.37 -1.21 18.41
N PRO A 158 -22.88 -2.38 18.88
CA PRO A 158 -22.79 -3.62 18.12
C PRO A 158 -23.60 -3.51 16.81
N ALA A 159 -23.06 -4.04 15.70
CA ALA A 159 -23.71 -4.05 14.38
C ALA A 159 -24.91 -5.03 14.32
N PRO A 160 -25.98 -4.79 13.50
CA PRO A 160 -26.04 -3.87 12.36
C PRO A 160 -27.16 -2.81 12.46
N LEU A 161 -26.81 -1.53 12.35
CA LEU A 161 -27.78 -0.44 12.17
C LEU A 161 -27.65 0.11 10.75
N ALA A 162 -28.13 -0.64 9.76
CA ALA A 162 -28.22 -0.18 8.36
C ALA A 162 -29.02 1.14 8.22
N ALA A 163 -29.81 1.51 9.23
CA ALA A 163 -30.52 2.79 9.31
C ALA A 163 -29.67 3.97 9.83
N LEU A 164 -28.48 3.72 10.39
CA LEU A 164 -27.58 4.72 10.97
C LEU A 164 -26.23 4.84 10.24
N ASP A 165 -26.00 4.10 9.16
CA ASP A 165 -24.70 4.06 8.45
C ASP A 165 -24.18 5.46 8.10
N HIS A 166 -25.06 6.35 7.62
CA HIS A 166 -24.68 7.73 7.33
C HIS A 166 -24.32 8.53 8.61
N GLU A 167 -25.10 8.39 9.68
CA GLU A 167 -24.87 9.11 10.94
C GLU A 167 -23.58 8.64 11.60
N LEU A 168 -23.35 7.32 11.64
CA LEU A 168 -22.12 6.72 12.15
C LEU A 168 -20.90 7.10 11.33
N LYS A 169 -21.03 7.25 10.00
CA LYS A 169 -19.97 7.80 9.16
C LYS A 169 -19.60 9.22 9.60
N VAL A 170 -20.58 10.11 9.76
CA VAL A 170 -20.36 11.50 10.21
C VAL A 170 -19.69 11.52 11.59
N ILE A 171 -20.19 10.74 12.55
CA ILE A 171 -19.62 10.67 13.90
C ILE A 171 -18.19 10.11 13.85
N GLY A 172 -17.95 9.09 13.03
CA GLY A 172 -16.62 8.51 12.83
C GLY A 172 -15.63 9.49 12.21
N ASP A 173 -16.09 10.33 11.27
CA ASP A 173 -15.26 11.37 10.65
C ASP A 173 -14.92 12.48 11.65
N VAL A 174 -15.90 12.96 12.44
CA VAL A 174 -15.68 13.93 13.53
C VAL A 174 -14.72 13.36 14.58
N TRP A 175 -14.90 12.09 14.97
CA TRP A 175 -14.00 11.41 15.89
C TRP A 175 -12.56 11.40 15.36
N ARG A 176 -12.36 10.97 14.11
CA ARG A 176 -11.03 10.99 13.47
C ARG A 176 -10.44 12.39 13.46
N GLN A 177 -11.22 13.41 13.13
CA GLN A 177 -10.76 14.81 13.13
C GLN A 177 -10.34 15.27 14.53
N SER A 178 -11.12 14.99 15.57
CA SER A 178 -10.79 15.29 16.97
C SER A 178 -9.50 14.57 17.40
N ARG A 179 -9.33 13.28 17.05
CA ARG A 179 -8.08 12.54 17.34
C ARG A 179 -6.86 13.17 16.68
N ARG A 180 -7.00 13.65 15.44
CA ARG A 180 -5.93 14.36 14.72
C ARG A 180 -5.62 15.72 15.33
N ALA A 181 -6.64 16.45 15.79
CA ALA A 181 -6.44 17.73 16.48
C ALA A 181 -5.76 17.55 17.84
N ALA A 182 -6.02 16.44 18.54
CA ALA A 182 -5.40 16.11 19.82
C ALA A 182 -3.92 15.68 19.69
N ASP A 183 -3.53 15.06 18.57
CA ASP A 183 -2.15 14.65 18.28
C ASP A 183 -1.75 15.03 16.83
N PRO A 184 -1.52 16.33 16.57
CA PRO A 184 -1.28 16.82 15.21
C PRO A 184 0.05 16.34 14.64
N ALA A 185 1.06 16.12 15.49
CA ALA A 185 2.37 15.65 15.06
C ALA A 185 2.29 14.21 14.52
N ARG A 186 1.64 13.30 15.26
CA ARG A 186 1.43 11.93 14.80
C ARG A 186 0.53 11.86 13.56
N ALA A 187 -0.50 12.71 13.50
CA ALA A 187 -1.37 12.80 12.33
C ALA A 187 -0.60 13.25 11.08
N ALA A 188 0.23 14.29 11.19
CA ALA A 188 1.07 14.77 10.08
C ALA A 188 2.08 13.71 9.63
N GLN A 189 2.68 12.96 10.58
CA GLN A 189 3.58 11.86 10.26
C GLN A 189 2.86 10.76 9.45
N LEU A 190 1.65 10.36 9.86
CA LEU A 190 0.86 9.36 9.14
C LEU A 190 0.51 9.83 7.72
N ASP A 191 0.13 11.09 7.54
CA ASP A 191 -0.15 11.65 6.21
C ASP A 191 1.09 11.61 5.31
N PHE A 192 2.26 12.02 5.85
CA PHE A 192 3.53 11.96 5.14
C PHE A 192 3.89 10.53 4.72
N GLU A 193 3.70 9.56 5.62
CA GLU A 193 3.95 8.15 5.33
C GLU A 193 2.98 7.60 4.28
N ARG A 194 1.69 7.98 4.33
CA ARG A 194 0.69 7.60 3.32
C ARG A 194 1.03 8.15 1.94
N ALA A 195 1.37 9.43 1.85
CA ALA A 195 1.80 10.06 0.61
C ALA A 195 3.09 9.42 0.07
N SER A 196 4.03 9.06 0.95
CA SER A 196 5.25 8.33 0.57
C SER A 196 4.94 6.94 0.01
N VAL A 197 3.99 6.22 0.62
CA VAL A 197 3.55 4.90 0.15
C VAL A 197 2.88 4.99 -1.22
N GLU A 198 1.98 5.96 -1.42
CA GLU A 198 1.30 6.19 -2.69
C GLU A 198 2.29 6.52 -3.81
N PHE A 199 3.21 7.45 -3.56
CA PHE A 199 4.30 7.79 -4.48
C PHE A 199 5.11 6.54 -4.88
N ALA A 200 5.57 5.76 -3.90
CA ALA A 200 6.37 4.58 -4.15
C ALA A 200 5.59 3.49 -4.89
N ARG A 201 4.30 3.32 -4.59
CA ARG A 201 3.41 2.34 -5.23
C ARG A 201 3.26 2.65 -6.72
N GLU A 202 2.92 3.90 -7.06
CA GLU A 202 2.78 4.30 -8.46
C GLU A 202 4.11 4.23 -9.20
N GLY A 203 5.20 4.68 -8.58
CA GLY A 203 6.55 4.58 -9.13
C GLY A 203 6.96 3.13 -9.43
N LEU A 204 6.72 2.20 -8.50
CA LEU A 204 6.99 0.78 -8.70
C LEU A 204 6.09 0.15 -9.76
N ALA A 205 4.83 0.57 -9.88
CA ALA A 205 3.93 0.09 -10.93
C ALA A 205 4.43 0.49 -12.34
N HIS A 206 4.85 1.74 -12.52
CA HIS A 206 5.48 2.19 -13.76
C HIS A 206 6.78 1.42 -14.04
N MET A 207 7.63 1.27 -13.02
CA MET A 207 8.87 0.53 -13.13
C MET A 207 8.62 -0.94 -13.51
N ALA A 208 7.62 -1.59 -12.94
CA ALA A 208 7.22 -2.96 -13.29
C ALA A 208 6.83 -3.08 -14.77
N GLY A 209 6.06 -2.12 -15.29
CA GLY A 209 5.70 -2.07 -16.71
C GLY A 209 6.93 -1.94 -17.63
N ILE A 210 7.91 -1.11 -17.23
CA ILE A 210 9.15 -0.90 -17.99
C ILE A 210 10.05 -2.14 -17.92
N THR A 211 10.29 -2.67 -16.72
CA THR A 211 11.10 -3.88 -16.50
C THR A 211 10.52 -5.08 -17.25
N ARG A 212 9.19 -5.26 -17.22
CA ARG A 212 8.52 -6.30 -18.01
C ARG A 212 8.78 -6.13 -19.50
N SER A 213 8.63 -4.91 -20.03
CA SER A 213 8.92 -4.60 -21.44
C SER A 213 10.38 -4.87 -21.80
N MET A 214 11.33 -4.56 -20.90
CA MET A 214 12.77 -4.80 -21.09
C MET A 214 13.10 -6.30 -21.18
N THR A 215 12.39 -7.15 -20.44
CA THR A 215 12.65 -8.60 -20.47
C THR A 215 12.20 -9.28 -21.76
N GLY A 216 11.15 -8.76 -22.41
CA GLY A 216 10.48 -9.42 -23.55
C GLY A 216 9.78 -10.74 -23.18
N TRP A 217 9.65 -11.06 -21.88
CA TRP A 217 9.06 -12.31 -21.44
C TRP A 217 7.53 -12.27 -21.44
N ASN A 218 6.92 -13.42 -21.72
CA ASN A 218 5.48 -13.60 -21.56
C ASN A 218 5.11 -13.66 -20.05
N GLY A 219 3.80 -13.64 -19.77
CA GLY A 219 3.31 -13.68 -18.38
C GLY A 219 3.74 -14.94 -17.63
N ASP A 220 3.70 -16.10 -18.28
CA ASP A 220 4.05 -17.40 -17.67
C ASP A 220 5.50 -17.44 -17.20
N ARG A 221 6.44 -17.04 -18.09
CA ARG A 221 7.87 -16.97 -17.79
C ARG A 221 8.19 -15.92 -16.73
N THR A 222 7.55 -14.75 -16.80
CA THR A 222 7.72 -13.69 -15.80
C THR A 222 7.28 -14.17 -14.42
N LEU A 223 6.06 -14.73 -14.31
CA LEU A 223 5.53 -15.23 -13.04
C LEU A 223 6.38 -16.37 -12.48
N ARG A 224 6.80 -17.31 -13.33
CA ARG A 224 7.73 -18.38 -12.95
C ARG A 224 9.02 -17.80 -12.37
N ALA A 225 9.65 -16.86 -13.07
CA ALA A 225 10.91 -16.26 -12.61
C ALA A 225 10.77 -15.54 -11.26
N LEU A 226 9.63 -14.88 -11.02
CA LEU A 226 9.34 -14.24 -9.73
C LEU A 226 9.17 -15.28 -8.60
N LEU A 227 8.41 -16.35 -8.85
CA LEU A 227 8.15 -17.40 -7.85
C LEU A 227 9.38 -18.25 -7.54
N THR A 228 10.29 -18.42 -8.50
CA THR A 228 11.58 -19.12 -8.30
C THR A 228 12.72 -18.16 -7.96
N SER A 229 12.43 -16.89 -7.69
CA SER A 229 13.46 -15.90 -7.38
C SER A 229 14.24 -16.29 -6.11
N PRO A 230 15.57 -16.08 -6.07
CA PRO A 230 16.35 -16.24 -4.84
C PRO A 230 16.02 -15.17 -3.79
N LEU A 231 15.44 -14.05 -4.20
CA LEU A 231 14.99 -13.00 -3.30
C LEU A 231 13.64 -13.40 -2.70
N GLU A 232 13.60 -13.78 -1.43
CA GLU A 232 12.36 -14.19 -0.76
C GLU A 232 11.24 -13.15 -0.88
N PRO A 233 11.47 -11.83 -0.66
CA PRO A 233 10.40 -10.83 -0.80
C PRO A 233 9.82 -10.75 -2.21
N ALA A 234 10.60 -11.09 -3.25
CA ALA A 234 10.10 -11.07 -4.63
C ALA A 234 8.98 -12.09 -4.87
N ARG A 235 8.94 -13.18 -4.10
CA ARG A 235 7.91 -14.23 -4.20
C ARG A 235 6.54 -13.78 -3.69
N GLU A 236 6.49 -12.67 -2.95
CA GLU A 236 5.26 -12.06 -2.43
C GLU A 236 4.85 -10.80 -3.21
N GLY A 237 5.80 -10.17 -3.90
CA GLY A 237 5.59 -8.91 -4.63
C GLY A 237 5.13 -9.05 -6.08
N TRP A 238 4.59 -10.21 -6.48
CA TRP A 238 4.12 -10.43 -7.86
C TRP A 238 2.93 -9.55 -8.27
N GLY A 239 2.19 -9.00 -7.29
CA GLY A 239 1.02 -8.15 -7.53
C GLY A 239 1.34 -6.90 -8.36
N VAL A 240 2.55 -6.33 -8.22
CA VAL A 240 2.98 -5.15 -8.99
C VAL A 240 3.05 -5.40 -10.51
N PHE A 241 3.12 -6.68 -10.92
CA PHE A 241 3.11 -7.08 -12.32
C PHE A 241 1.71 -7.47 -12.83
N ASN A 242 0.66 -7.19 -12.07
CA ASN A 242 -0.74 -7.53 -12.36
C ASN A 242 -1.02 -9.04 -12.46
N PHE A 243 -0.25 -9.86 -11.74
CA PHE A 243 -0.65 -11.25 -11.53
C PHE A 243 -1.73 -11.32 -10.46
N GLY A 244 -2.73 -12.19 -10.63
CA GLY A 244 -3.76 -12.47 -9.63
C GLY A 244 -3.42 -13.69 -8.78
N ARG A 245 -4.14 -13.89 -7.68
CA ARG A 245 -3.94 -15.04 -6.77
C ARG A 245 -4.10 -16.38 -7.49
N ASP A 246 -5.14 -16.54 -8.29
CA ASP A 246 -5.42 -17.77 -9.03
C ASP A 246 -4.28 -18.16 -9.99
N ALA A 247 -3.70 -17.17 -10.68
CA ALA A 247 -2.57 -17.39 -11.59
C ALA A 247 -1.32 -17.87 -10.84
N VAL A 248 -1.09 -17.32 -9.64
CA VAL A 248 0.03 -17.67 -8.77
C VAL A 248 -0.15 -19.08 -8.22
N GLU A 249 -1.34 -19.42 -7.74
CA GLU A 249 -1.66 -20.77 -7.25
C GLU A 249 -1.49 -21.82 -8.34
N HIS A 250 -2.02 -21.56 -9.54
CA HIS A 250 -1.86 -22.47 -10.67
C HIS A 250 -0.38 -22.65 -11.07
N MET A 251 0.42 -21.57 -11.06
CA MET A 251 1.84 -21.67 -11.35
C MET A 251 2.60 -22.45 -10.26
N ARG A 252 2.27 -22.28 -8.98
CA ARG A 252 2.86 -23.07 -7.88
C ARG A 252 2.60 -24.56 -8.08
N LEU A 253 1.36 -24.95 -8.35
CA LEU A 253 1.00 -26.35 -8.64
C LEU A 253 1.81 -26.92 -9.83
N ARG A 254 2.04 -26.13 -10.88
CA ARG A 254 2.89 -26.54 -12.02
C ARG A 254 4.35 -26.73 -11.61
N LEU A 255 4.91 -25.81 -10.82
CA LEU A 255 6.28 -25.90 -10.32
C LEU A 255 6.46 -27.13 -9.42
N ASP A 256 5.51 -27.41 -8.55
CA ASP A 256 5.51 -28.58 -7.66
C ASP A 256 5.45 -29.88 -8.47
N ALA A 257 4.56 -29.95 -9.47
CA ALA A 257 4.46 -31.11 -10.36
C ALA A 257 5.74 -31.35 -11.17
N GLU A 258 6.41 -30.29 -11.62
CA GLU A 258 7.72 -30.39 -12.30
C GLU A 258 8.83 -30.84 -11.36
N ALA A 259 8.83 -30.38 -10.10
CA ALA A 259 9.77 -30.83 -9.09
C ALA A 259 9.61 -32.33 -8.79
N HIS A 260 8.37 -32.81 -8.66
CA HIS A 260 8.10 -34.25 -8.48
C HIS A 260 8.54 -35.09 -9.68
N ARG A 261 8.31 -34.64 -10.92
CA ARG A 261 8.76 -35.36 -12.12
C ARG A 261 10.28 -35.42 -12.26
N LYS A 262 11.01 -34.43 -11.74
CA LYS A 262 12.48 -34.44 -11.75
C LYS A 262 13.08 -35.34 -10.67
N ALA A 263 12.31 -35.65 -9.63
CA ALA A 263 12.74 -36.50 -8.53
C ALA A 263 12.47 -38.00 -8.76
N ALA A 264 11.56 -38.32 -9.68
CA ALA A 264 11.23 -39.69 -10.10
C ALA A 264 12.15 -40.15 -11.25
#